data_AF-A0A3Q0G9R8-F1
#
_entry.id   AF-A0A3Q0G9R8-F1
#
_cell.length_a   1.000
_cell.length_b   1.000
_cell.length_c   1.000
_cell.angle_alpha   90.00
_cell.angle_beta   90.00
_cell.angle_gamma   90.00
#
_symmetry.space_group_name_H-M   'P 1'
#
loop_
_entity.id
_entity.type
_entity.pdbx_description
1 polymer ?
#
loop_
_entity_poly.entity_id
_entity_poly.type
_entity_poly.pdbx_seq_one_letter_code
_entity_poly.pdbx_strand_id
1 'polypeptide(L)'
;MEGMLLESGGGVSSLLCDPTHKGVVLNTIQDHASESHDTPNEAALQKESHIAFTVCHGVTQDVGKEGPGSYVLSLAYALTLQFSFSEVSRSLNSKVWKDTRQFRIHFILLFSRQGKLRLQKWYATLPDKEKKKIIREIVQIILARNQKMSSFVDWKDLKLVYKRYASLYFCCAIEDRDNELLALEVVHRYVELLDRYFGNVCELDIIFNFEKAYFILDEFILGGEIQETSKKSAVKAIEDSDMLQETMEEYMNKPAF
;
A
#
# COMPACT_ATOMS: atom_id res chain seq x y z
N MET A 1 7.50 -60.52 4.98
CA MET A 1 7.84 -59.66 3.82
C MET A 1 6.65 -59.67 2.92
N GLU A 2 5.79 -58.66 3.03
CA GLU A 2 4.74 -58.46 2.04
C GLU A 2 4.37 -56.98 2.09
N GLY A 3 4.67 -56.29 1.00
CA GLY A 3 4.22 -54.93 0.76
C GLY A 3 2.74 -54.94 0.38
N MET A 4 2.06 -53.84 0.67
CA MET A 4 0.68 -53.64 0.26
C MET A 4 0.57 -52.33 -0.49
N LEU A 5 0.41 -52.46 -1.81
CA LEU A 5 -0.32 -51.52 -2.65
C LEU A 5 -1.70 -51.28 -2.02
N LEU A 6 -2.09 -50.01 -1.88
CA LEU A 6 -3.49 -49.65 -1.69
C LEU A 6 -3.92 -48.79 -2.87
N GLU A 7 -4.61 -49.44 -3.81
CA GLU A 7 -5.67 -48.78 -4.56
C GLU A 7 -6.76 -48.33 -3.58
N SER A 8 -7.30 -47.14 -3.81
CA SER A 8 -8.74 -46.91 -3.69
C SER A 8 -9.10 -45.61 -4.39
N GLY A 9 -9.79 -45.75 -5.53
CA GLY A 9 -10.65 -44.69 -6.03
C GLY A 9 -11.85 -44.52 -5.09
N GLY A 10 -12.33 -43.29 -4.96
CA GLY A 10 -13.61 -42.98 -4.32
C GLY A 10 -13.54 -41.82 -3.33
N GLY A 11 -14.05 -40.66 -3.76
CA GLY A 11 -14.70 -39.69 -2.87
C GLY A 11 -13.84 -38.59 -2.27
N VAL A 12 -13.66 -37.48 -3.02
CA VAL A 12 -13.28 -36.18 -2.41
C VAL A 12 -14.41 -35.14 -2.53
N SER A 13 -15.53 -35.47 -3.17
CA SER A 13 -16.61 -34.50 -3.43
C SER A 13 -17.60 -34.31 -2.26
N SER A 14 -17.46 -35.00 -1.13
CA SER A 14 -18.44 -34.91 -0.01
C SER A 14 -17.88 -34.45 1.34
N LEU A 15 -16.61 -34.03 1.43
CA LEU A 15 -16.00 -33.63 2.73
C LEU A 15 -15.98 -32.11 3.01
N LEU A 16 -16.63 -31.30 2.18
CA LEU A 16 -16.70 -29.83 2.36
C LEU A 16 -17.94 -29.32 3.12
N CYS A 17 -18.73 -30.20 3.74
CA CYS A 17 -19.93 -29.81 4.49
C CYS A 17 -20.05 -30.42 5.90
N ASP A 18 -18.94 -30.69 6.59
CA ASP A 18 -18.98 -31.10 8.00
C ASP A 18 -18.25 -30.09 8.92
N PRO A 19 -18.97 -29.38 9.82
CA PRO A 19 -18.39 -28.40 10.75
C PRO A 19 -17.41 -29.00 11.77
N THR A 20 -17.35 -30.32 11.89
CA THR A 20 -16.63 -31.00 12.97
C THR A 20 -15.13 -31.21 12.68
N HIS A 21 -14.67 -30.99 11.44
CA HIS A 21 -13.27 -31.21 11.04
C HIS A 21 -12.36 -29.98 11.14
N LYS A 22 -12.91 -28.78 11.41
CA LYS A 22 -12.12 -27.55 11.66
C LYS A 22 -11.31 -27.60 12.96
N GLY A 23 -11.74 -28.41 13.94
CA GLY A 23 -11.06 -28.51 15.24
C GLY A 23 -9.76 -29.32 15.22
N VAL A 24 -9.63 -30.30 14.31
CA VAL A 24 -8.48 -31.22 14.31
C VAL A 24 -7.22 -30.59 13.70
N VAL A 25 -7.39 -29.68 12.74
CA VAL A 25 -6.27 -28.94 12.11
C VAL A 25 -5.69 -27.89 13.06
N LEU A 26 -6.53 -27.27 13.90
CA LEU A 26 -6.10 -26.29 14.90
C LEU A 26 -5.29 -26.92 16.04
N ASN A 27 -5.66 -28.11 16.51
CA ASN A 27 -4.96 -28.76 17.63
C ASN A 27 -3.58 -29.32 17.26
N THR A 28 -3.37 -29.75 16.02
CA THR A 28 -2.06 -30.29 15.59
C THR A 28 -0.99 -29.19 15.45
N ILE A 29 -1.39 -27.93 15.29
CA ILE A 29 -0.49 -26.77 15.23
C ILE A 29 0.01 -26.39 16.63
N GLN A 30 -0.77 -26.70 17.67
CA GLN A 30 -0.48 -26.29 19.05
C GLN A 30 0.56 -27.19 19.71
N ASP A 31 0.65 -28.47 19.32
CA ASP A 31 1.58 -29.44 19.90
C ASP A 31 2.98 -29.42 19.28
N HIS A 32 3.19 -28.75 18.14
CA HIS A 32 4.52 -28.61 17.51
C HIS A 32 5.25 -27.30 17.83
N ALA A 33 4.64 -26.39 18.61
CA ALA A 33 5.19 -25.07 18.93
C ALA A 33 6.07 -25.04 20.20
N SER A 34 6.31 -26.19 20.86
CA SER A 34 7.03 -26.25 22.14
C SER A 34 8.55 -26.51 22.04
N GLU A 35 9.13 -26.67 20.85
CA GLU A 35 10.58 -26.88 20.71
C GLU A 35 11.19 -26.10 19.54
N SER A 36 11.37 -24.79 19.69
CA SER A 36 12.47 -24.06 19.06
C SER A 36 12.54 -22.62 19.57
N HIS A 37 13.68 -22.23 20.12
CA HIS A 37 14.07 -20.84 20.35
C HIS A 37 14.37 -20.16 19.01
N ASP A 38 13.34 -19.73 18.29
CA ASP A 38 13.41 -18.76 17.19
C ASP A 38 12.01 -18.18 16.97
N THR A 39 11.91 -16.87 16.74
CA THR A 39 10.62 -16.14 16.78
C THR A 39 9.63 -16.66 15.73
N PRO A 40 8.37 -17.00 16.08
CA PRO A 40 7.47 -17.80 15.22
C PRO A 40 6.86 -17.07 14.01
N ASN A 41 7.29 -15.84 13.73
CA ASN A 41 6.46 -14.86 13.02
C ASN A 41 6.58 -14.90 11.49
N GLU A 42 7.73 -15.35 10.95
CA GLU A 42 7.94 -15.37 9.49
C GLU A 42 7.35 -16.64 8.86
N ALA A 43 7.48 -17.78 9.54
CA ALA A 43 6.92 -19.06 9.09
C ALA A 43 5.38 -19.09 9.10
N ALA A 44 4.74 -18.32 9.98
CA ALA A 44 3.28 -18.22 10.06
C ALA A 44 2.69 -17.39 8.90
N LEU A 45 3.26 -16.22 8.58
CA LEU A 45 2.84 -15.41 7.43
C LEU A 45 3.07 -16.13 6.09
N GLN A 46 4.16 -16.90 5.99
CA GLN A 46 4.46 -17.65 4.77
C GLN A 46 3.56 -18.89 4.62
N LYS A 47 3.07 -19.47 5.71
CA LYS A 47 2.03 -20.53 5.69
C LYS A 47 0.65 -19.99 5.35
N GLU A 48 0.24 -18.83 5.88
CA GLU A 48 -1.09 -18.27 5.62
C GLU A 48 -1.24 -17.75 4.18
N SER A 49 -0.19 -17.15 3.62
CA SER A 49 -0.15 -16.80 2.19
C SER A 49 -0.20 -18.04 1.30
N HIS A 50 0.44 -19.15 1.68
CA HIS A 50 0.37 -20.41 0.95
C HIS A 50 -1.02 -21.08 1.04
N ILE A 51 -1.72 -20.96 2.17
CA ILE A 51 -3.11 -21.44 2.32
C ILE A 51 -4.07 -20.60 1.48
N ALA A 52 -3.95 -19.27 1.51
CA ALA A 52 -4.75 -18.37 0.68
C ALA A 52 -4.50 -18.61 -0.82
N PHE A 53 -3.25 -18.83 -1.22
CA PHE A 53 -2.89 -19.14 -2.61
C PHE A 53 -3.40 -20.53 -3.05
N THR A 54 -3.35 -21.54 -2.16
CA THR A 54 -3.86 -22.90 -2.45
C THR A 54 -5.38 -22.94 -2.55
N VAL A 55 -6.09 -22.18 -1.70
CA VAL A 55 -7.56 -22.04 -1.78
C VAL A 55 -7.96 -21.34 -3.07
N CYS A 56 -7.22 -20.31 -3.51
CA CYS A 56 -7.47 -19.65 -4.79
C CYS A 56 -7.18 -20.55 -6.00
N HIS A 57 -6.10 -21.36 -5.98
CA HIS A 57 -5.77 -22.27 -7.07
C HIS A 57 -6.71 -23.49 -7.17
N GLY A 58 -7.26 -23.97 -6.04
CA GLY A 58 -8.20 -25.09 -6.03
C GLY A 58 -9.57 -24.77 -6.62
N VAL A 59 -10.01 -23.50 -6.57
CA VAL A 59 -11.33 -23.09 -7.07
C VAL A 59 -11.32 -22.82 -8.58
N THR A 60 -10.17 -22.51 -9.19
CA THR A 60 -10.07 -22.25 -10.64
C THR A 60 -10.09 -23.51 -11.50
N GLN A 61 -9.86 -24.71 -10.93
CA GLN A 61 -9.83 -25.96 -11.70
C GLN A 61 -11.21 -26.58 -11.97
N ASP A 62 -12.29 -26.07 -11.38
CA ASP A 62 -13.66 -26.59 -11.58
C ASP A 62 -14.53 -25.75 -12.53
N VAL A 63 -13.99 -24.68 -13.14
CA VAL A 63 -14.74 -23.79 -14.07
C VAL A 63 -14.62 -24.25 -15.53
N GLY A 64 -14.53 -25.56 -15.74
CA GLY A 64 -14.39 -26.16 -17.07
C GLY A 64 -15.70 -26.34 -17.84
N LYS A 65 -16.87 -26.14 -17.20
CA LYS A 65 -18.17 -26.36 -17.84
C LYS A 65 -19.20 -25.37 -17.31
N GLU A 66 -19.96 -24.79 -18.24
CA GLU A 66 -21.23 -24.08 -18.10
C GLU A 66 -21.21 -22.53 -18.25
N GLY A 67 -21.75 -22.12 -19.41
CA GLY A 67 -22.74 -21.05 -19.62
C GLY A 67 -22.39 -19.58 -19.30
N PRO A 68 -22.89 -18.61 -20.07
CA PRO A 68 -22.63 -17.18 -19.88
C PRO A 68 -23.19 -16.56 -18.57
N GLY A 69 -23.84 -17.36 -17.72
CA GLY A 69 -24.29 -16.96 -16.37
C GLY A 69 -23.27 -17.17 -15.24
N SER A 70 -22.15 -17.87 -15.46
CA SER A 70 -21.17 -18.18 -14.40
C SER A 70 -20.22 -17.01 -14.07
N TYR A 71 -20.01 -16.09 -15.02
CA TYR A 71 -19.14 -14.91 -14.83
C TYR A 71 -19.69 -13.93 -13.80
N VAL A 72 -21.01 -13.82 -13.68
CA VAL A 72 -21.68 -12.89 -12.76
C VAL A 72 -21.57 -13.38 -11.30
N LEU A 73 -21.69 -14.69 -11.10
CA LEU A 73 -21.48 -15.33 -9.80
C LEU A 73 -20.00 -15.32 -9.40
N SER A 74 -19.08 -15.48 -10.35
CA SER A 74 -17.63 -15.35 -10.11
C SER A 74 -17.24 -13.93 -9.69
N LEU A 75 -17.75 -12.89 -10.34
CA LEU A 75 -17.53 -11.50 -9.95
C LEU A 75 -18.18 -11.16 -8.61
N ALA A 76 -19.39 -11.65 -8.34
CA ALA A 76 -20.04 -11.45 -7.04
C ALA A 76 -19.31 -12.17 -5.89
N TYR A 77 -18.80 -13.39 -6.13
CA TYR A 77 -18.01 -14.14 -5.16
C TYR A 77 -16.62 -13.52 -4.97
N ALA A 78 -15.97 -13.05 -6.03
CA ALA A 78 -14.72 -12.30 -5.97
C ALA A 78 -14.90 -10.99 -5.18
N LEU A 79 -15.96 -10.21 -5.45
CA LEU A 79 -16.28 -9.00 -4.69
C LEU A 79 -16.62 -9.30 -3.22
N THR A 80 -17.35 -10.38 -2.95
CA THR A 80 -17.69 -10.81 -1.58
C THR A 80 -16.46 -11.29 -0.81
N LEU A 81 -15.54 -11.99 -1.49
CA LEU A 81 -14.24 -12.37 -0.93
C LEU A 81 -13.33 -11.16 -0.75
N GLN A 82 -13.38 -10.16 -1.63
CA GLN A 82 -12.61 -8.91 -1.49
C GLN A 82 -13.15 -8.05 -0.34
N PHE A 83 -14.48 -8.02 -0.14
CA PHE A 83 -15.13 -7.38 0.99
C PHE A 83 -14.82 -8.11 2.30
N SER A 84 -14.93 -9.44 2.31
CA SER A 84 -14.59 -10.27 3.48
C SER A 84 -13.10 -10.25 3.80
N PHE A 85 -12.22 -10.19 2.79
CA PHE A 85 -10.78 -10.01 2.99
C PHE A 85 -10.49 -8.64 3.59
N SER A 86 -11.20 -7.59 3.17
CA SER A 86 -11.09 -6.27 3.79
C SER A 86 -11.59 -6.24 5.24
N GLU A 87 -12.63 -7.01 5.58
CA GLU A 87 -13.15 -7.12 6.96
C GLU A 87 -12.31 -8.03 7.85
N VAL A 88 -11.82 -9.15 7.33
CA VAL A 88 -10.89 -10.06 8.01
C VAL A 88 -9.55 -9.36 8.22
N SER A 89 -9.06 -8.59 7.25
CA SER A 89 -7.88 -7.74 7.40
C SER A 89 -8.12 -6.64 8.45
N ARG A 90 -9.31 -6.01 8.49
CA ARG A 90 -9.68 -5.05 9.56
C ARG A 90 -9.78 -5.71 10.94
N SER A 91 -10.32 -6.93 11.04
CA SER A 91 -10.54 -7.65 12.29
C SER A 91 -9.27 -8.30 12.84
N LEU A 92 -8.37 -8.78 11.98
CA LEU A 92 -7.04 -9.26 12.36
C LEU A 92 -6.09 -8.08 12.66
N ASN A 93 -6.32 -6.89 12.10
CA ASN A 93 -5.51 -5.70 12.40
C ASN A 93 -5.70 -5.15 13.81
N SER A 94 -6.80 -5.43 14.51
CA SER A 94 -7.11 -4.70 15.75
C SER A 94 -6.35 -5.20 16.99
N LYS A 95 -5.75 -6.40 16.94
CA LYS A 95 -5.14 -7.05 18.13
C LYS A 95 -3.71 -7.57 17.95
N VAL A 96 -3.19 -7.69 16.72
CA VAL A 96 -1.82 -8.20 16.47
C VAL A 96 -0.80 -7.08 16.19
N TRP A 97 -1.25 -5.88 15.82
CA TRP A 97 -0.35 -4.79 15.36
C TRP A 97 -0.18 -3.62 16.34
N LYS A 98 -0.52 -3.80 17.62
CA LYS A 98 -0.53 -2.67 18.57
C LYS A 98 0.86 -2.14 18.99
N ASP A 99 1.95 -2.74 18.53
CA ASP A 99 3.29 -2.28 18.91
C ASP A 99 4.37 -2.51 17.83
N THR A 100 4.05 -2.19 16.58
CA THR A 100 5.09 -1.85 15.60
C THR A 100 5.28 -0.35 15.69
N ARG A 101 6.46 0.13 16.09
CA ARG A 101 6.81 1.55 16.08
C ARG A 101 6.65 2.09 14.65
N GLN A 102 5.49 2.68 14.36
CA GLN A 102 5.13 3.16 13.03
C GLN A 102 5.70 4.55 12.82
N PHE A 103 6.72 4.62 11.96
CA PHE A 103 7.12 5.86 11.31
C PHE A 103 5.91 6.42 10.55
N ARG A 104 5.39 7.59 10.95
CA ARG A 104 4.10 8.08 10.43
C ARG A 104 4.18 9.51 9.91
N ILE A 105 3.90 9.65 8.63
CA ILE A 105 3.81 10.94 7.97
C ILE A 105 2.38 11.48 8.10
N HIS A 106 2.22 12.69 8.61
CA HIS A 106 0.92 13.35 8.75
C HIS A 106 0.44 14.00 7.45
N PHE A 107 1.36 14.67 6.76
CA PHE A 107 1.11 15.28 5.46
C PHE A 107 2.41 15.52 4.70
N ILE A 108 2.28 15.67 3.38
CA ILE A 108 3.34 16.04 2.45
C ILE A 108 2.88 17.26 1.66
N LEU A 109 3.72 18.28 1.60
CA LEU A 109 3.47 19.52 0.87
C LEU A 109 4.61 19.77 -0.12
N LEU A 110 4.24 20.12 -1.35
CA LEU A 110 5.15 20.68 -2.34
C LEU A 110 4.74 22.10 -2.64
N PHE A 111 5.67 23.03 -2.56
CA PHE A 111 5.42 24.42 -2.89
C PHE A 111 6.63 25.09 -3.54
N SER A 112 6.34 26.06 -4.40
CA SER A 112 7.32 26.88 -5.09
C SER A 112 8.07 27.79 -4.13
N ARG A 113 9.23 28.30 -4.56
CA ARG A 113 9.91 29.45 -3.93
C ARG A 113 9.00 30.68 -3.77
N GLN A 114 7.98 30.83 -4.61
CA GLN A 114 6.96 31.89 -4.49
C GLN A 114 5.88 31.60 -3.43
N GLY A 115 5.94 30.45 -2.74
CA GLY A 115 4.92 30.01 -1.79
C GLY A 115 3.66 29.44 -2.43
N LYS A 116 3.65 29.24 -3.75
CA LYS A 116 2.55 28.60 -4.47
C LYS A 116 2.56 27.10 -4.23
N LEU A 117 1.48 26.57 -3.66
CA LEU A 117 1.29 25.15 -3.43
C LEU A 117 1.13 24.41 -4.77
N ARG A 118 1.82 23.29 -4.94
CA ARG A 118 1.78 22.42 -6.12
C ARG A 118 1.14 21.08 -5.81
N LEU A 119 1.42 20.52 -4.63
CA LEU A 119 0.85 19.26 -4.17
C LEU A 119 0.60 19.34 -2.67
N GLN A 120 -0.51 18.77 -2.21
CA GLN A 120 -0.77 18.54 -0.79
C GLN A 120 -1.42 17.16 -0.59
N LYS A 121 -0.74 16.29 0.16
CA LYS A 121 -1.29 15.00 0.56
C LYS A 121 -1.44 15.00 2.08
N TRP A 122 -2.64 14.70 2.56
CA TRP A 122 -2.96 14.65 3.98
C TRP A 122 -3.33 13.21 4.34
N TYR A 123 -2.59 12.62 5.28
CA TYR A 123 -2.87 11.29 5.82
C TYR A 123 -3.68 11.37 7.12
N ALA A 124 -3.72 12.54 7.75
CA ALA A 124 -4.62 12.86 8.86
C ALA A 124 -5.91 13.53 8.37
N THR A 125 -7.04 13.17 9.00
CA THR A 125 -8.35 13.75 8.74
C THR A 125 -8.47 15.11 9.43
N LEU A 126 -8.35 16.19 8.66
CA LEU A 126 -8.47 17.57 9.13
C LEU A 126 -9.46 18.38 8.27
N PRO A 127 -10.16 19.36 8.85
CA PRO A 127 -11.05 20.24 8.08
C PRO A 127 -10.25 21.19 7.16
N ASP A 128 -10.79 21.51 5.99
CA ASP A 128 -10.06 22.29 4.98
C ASP A 128 -9.66 23.70 5.43
N LYS A 129 -10.47 24.30 6.32
CA LYS A 129 -10.14 25.59 6.95
C LYS A 129 -8.83 25.52 7.72
N GLU A 130 -8.61 24.42 8.44
CA GLU A 130 -7.41 24.19 9.22
C GLU A 130 -6.22 23.83 8.34
N LYS A 131 -6.41 22.94 7.35
CA LYS A 131 -5.38 22.64 6.33
C LYS A 131 -4.85 23.92 5.69
N LYS A 132 -5.73 24.82 5.25
CA LYS A 132 -5.33 26.12 4.66
C LYS A 132 -4.59 27.03 5.63
N LYS A 133 -4.86 26.93 6.95
CA LYS A 133 -4.11 27.68 7.97
C LYS A 133 -2.71 27.09 8.15
N ILE A 134 -2.62 25.77 8.28
CA ILE A 134 -1.37 25.03 8.45
C ILE A 134 -0.44 25.26 7.25
N ILE A 135 -0.94 25.15 6.02
CA ILE A 135 -0.14 25.35 4.81
C ILE A 135 0.48 26.75 4.79
N ARG A 136 -0.32 27.79 5.07
CA ARG A 136 0.17 29.17 5.08
C ARG A 136 1.26 29.37 6.14
N GLU A 137 1.04 28.81 7.33
CA GLU A 137 1.99 28.86 8.45
C GLU A 137 3.33 28.18 8.08
N ILE A 138 3.27 26.95 7.58
CA ILE A 138 4.46 26.15 7.23
C ILE A 138 5.25 26.77 6.06
N VAL A 139 4.55 27.19 5.01
CA VAL A 139 5.19 27.83 3.85
C VAL A 139 5.92 29.10 4.28
N GLN A 140 5.31 29.91 5.14
CA GLN A 140 5.94 31.13 5.66
C GLN A 140 7.19 30.81 6.50
N ILE A 141 7.11 29.81 7.39
CA ILE A 141 8.25 29.38 8.22
C ILE A 141 9.40 28.90 7.34
N ILE A 142 9.15 28.01 6.38
CA ILE A 142 10.21 27.41 5.55
C ILE A 142 10.85 28.44 4.62
N LEU A 143 10.05 29.31 3.98
CA LEU A 143 10.58 30.33 3.06
C LEU A 143 11.40 31.43 3.77
N ALA A 144 11.15 31.67 5.05
CA ALA A 144 11.92 32.63 5.85
C ALA A 144 13.30 32.10 6.28
N ARG A 145 13.56 30.79 6.14
CA ARG A 145 14.81 30.16 6.60
C ARG A 145 15.95 30.28 5.58
N ASN A 146 17.17 30.45 6.09
CA ASN A 146 18.40 30.46 5.29
C ASN A 146 18.81 29.03 4.89
N GLN A 147 19.49 28.87 3.75
CA GLN A 147 19.97 27.59 3.23
C GLN A 147 21.02 26.90 4.12
N LYS A 148 21.70 27.65 5.00
CA LYS A 148 22.66 27.10 5.97
C LYS A 148 22.00 26.45 7.19
N MET A 149 20.69 26.67 7.37
CA MET A 149 19.94 26.10 8.49
C MET A 149 19.67 24.61 8.25
N SER A 150 19.36 23.88 9.31
CA SER A 150 18.95 22.47 9.22
C SER A 150 17.70 22.31 8.36
N SER A 151 17.60 21.13 7.73
CA SER A 151 16.40 20.64 7.03
C SER A 151 15.24 20.29 7.97
N PHE A 152 15.42 20.47 9.27
CA PHE A 152 14.47 20.08 10.31
C PHE A 152 13.96 21.32 11.05
N VAL A 153 12.66 21.37 11.30
CA VAL A 153 12.01 22.46 12.03
C VAL A 153 11.03 21.86 13.02
N ASP A 154 11.24 22.15 14.30
CA ASP A 154 10.26 21.82 15.33
C ASP A 154 9.03 22.73 15.16
N TRP A 155 7.85 22.13 15.01
CA TRP A 155 6.60 22.84 14.78
C TRP A 155 5.46 22.19 15.57
N LYS A 156 5.08 22.84 16.67
CA LYS A 156 4.09 22.31 17.62
C LYS A 156 4.57 20.93 18.13
N ASP A 157 3.69 19.94 18.13
CA ASP A 157 3.99 18.57 18.57
C ASP A 157 4.53 17.69 17.42
N LEU A 158 4.88 18.29 16.28
CA LEU A 158 5.39 17.62 15.10
C LEU A 158 6.76 18.17 14.70
N LYS A 159 7.49 17.38 13.93
CA LYS A 159 8.72 17.80 13.26
C LYS A 159 8.49 17.95 11.77
N LEU A 160 8.84 19.10 11.22
CA LEU A 160 8.84 19.34 9.79
C LEU A 160 10.20 18.98 9.23
N VAL A 161 10.21 18.10 8.25
CA VAL A 161 11.39 17.75 7.47
C VAL A 161 11.21 18.33 6.07
N TYR A 162 12.15 19.16 5.62
CA TYR A 162 12.05 19.79 4.31
C TYR A 162 13.38 19.81 3.55
N LYS A 163 13.27 19.74 2.23
CA LYS A 163 14.39 19.87 1.31
C LYS A 163 13.98 20.66 0.08
N ARG A 164 14.90 21.51 -0.37
CA ARG A 164 14.73 22.29 -1.60
C ARG A 164 15.41 21.56 -2.76
N TYR A 165 14.66 21.32 -3.83
CA TYR A 165 15.14 20.81 -5.12
C TYR A 165 14.81 21.86 -6.20
N ALA A 166 15.85 22.49 -6.77
CA ALA A 166 15.71 23.60 -7.71
C ALA A 166 14.80 24.75 -7.19
N SER A 167 13.63 24.96 -7.78
CA SER A 167 12.64 25.96 -7.39
C SER A 167 11.56 25.46 -6.43
N LEU A 168 11.52 24.14 -6.16
CA LEU A 168 10.52 23.49 -5.34
C LEU A 168 11.04 23.15 -3.94
N TYR A 169 10.16 23.30 -2.97
CA TYR A 169 10.32 22.83 -1.60
C TYR A 169 9.43 21.63 -1.41
N PHE A 170 10.03 20.55 -0.91
CA PHE A 170 9.34 19.34 -0.47
C PHE A 170 9.39 19.34 1.05
N CYS A 171 8.23 19.18 1.68
CA CYS A 171 8.10 19.17 3.13
C CYS A 171 7.19 18.02 3.55
N CYS A 172 7.59 17.27 4.56
CA CYS A 172 6.74 16.33 5.28
C CYS A 172 6.71 16.69 6.77
N ALA A 173 5.62 16.31 7.43
CA ALA A 173 5.51 16.40 8.88
C ALA A 173 5.45 15.00 9.48
N ILE A 174 6.29 14.75 10.47
CA ILE A 174 6.43 13.47 11.19
C ILE A 174 6.26 13.69 12.69
N GLU A 175 6.07 12.61 13.43
CA GLU A 175 6.04 12.66 14.90
C GLU A 175 7.43 12.98 15.48
N ASP A 176 7.49 13.59 16.65
CA ASP A 176 8.75 14.02 17.31
C ASP A 176 9.72 12.84 17.60
N ARG A 177 9.16 11.63 17.76
CA ARG A 177 9.91 10.40 18.02
C ARG A 177 10.47 9.71 16.78
N ASP A 178 10.04 10.13 15.59
CA ASP A 178 10.42 9.50 14.33
C ASP A 178 11.79 9.99 13.85
N ASN A 179 12.48 9.14 13.09
CA ASN A 179 13.79 9.47 12.54
C ASN A 179 13.67 10.49 11.40
N GLU A 180 14.19 11.70 11.62
CA GLU A 180 14.11 12.79 10.66
C GLU A 180 14.94 12.53 9.39
N LEU A 181 16.04 11.78 9.51
CA LEU A 181 16.88 11.40 8.37
C LEU A 181 16.16 10.40 7.46
N LEU A 182 15.39 9.48 8.06
CA LEU A 182 14.56 8.55 7.29
C LEU A 182 13.49 9.31 6.51
N ALA A 183 12.81 10.28 7.14
CA ALA A 183 11.84 11.13 6.44
C ALA A 183 12.47 11.95 5.31
N LEU A 184 13.70 12.44 5.50
CA LEU A 184 14.44 13.14 4.47
C LEU A 184 14.79 12.22 3.28
N GLU A 185 15.13 10.95 3.55
CA GLU A 185 15.35 9.94 2.53
C GLU A 185 14.06 9.60 1.77
N VAL A 186 12.92 9.50 2.47
CA VAL A 186 11.61 9.31 1.83
C VAL A 186 11.29 10.44 0.85
N VAL A 187 11.52 11.69 1.26
CA VAL A 187 11.36 12.86 0.38
C VAL A 187 12.28 12.75 -0.83
N HIS A 188 13.55 12.38 -0.63
CA HIS A 188 14.49 12.24 -1.72
C HIS A 188 14.08 11.12 -2.69
N ARG A 189 13.64 9.98 -2.16
CA ARG A 189 13.16 8.85 -2.95
C ARG A 189 11.99 9.23 -3.83
N TYR A 190 11.05 10.01 -3.30
CA TYR A 190 9.92 10.48 -4.09
C TYR A 190 10.37 11.38 -5.25
N VAL A 191 11.34 12.27 -5.04
CA VAL A 191 11.92 13.08 -6.13
C VAL A 191 12.59 12.21 -7.19
N GLU A 192 13.28 11.13 -6.80
CA GLU A 192 13.89 10.20 -7.75
C GLU A 192 12.86 9.41 -8.57
N LEU A 193 11.72 9.06 -7.97
CA LEU A 193 10.61 8.42 -8.68
C LEU A 193 10.00 9.38 -9.71
N LEU A 194 9.78 10.63 -9.32
CA LEU A 194 9.30 11.69 -10.24
C LEU A 194 10.29 11.90 -11.39
N ASP A 195 11.59 11.99 -11.09
CA ASP A 195 12.62 12.21 -12.10
C ASP A 195 12.73 11.05 -13.10
N ARG A 196 12.56 9.81 -12.60
CA ARG A 196 12.56 8.62 -13.45
C ARG A 196 11.30 8.51 -14.33
N TYR A 197 10.16 8.95 -13.84
CA TYR A 197 8.90 8.94 -14.59
C TYR A 197 8.85 10.03 -15.66
N PHE A 198 9.16 11.28 -15.30
CA PHE A 198 9.07 12.42 -16.23
C PHE A 198 10.33 12.59 -17.12
N GLY A 199 11.48 12.07 -16.71
CA GLY A 199 12.75 12.20 -17.43
C GLY A 199 13.31 13.62 -17.37
N ASN A 200 14.08 13.94 -16.31
CA ASN A 200 14.52 15.28 -15.94
C ASN A 200 13.37 16.18 -15.46
N VAL A 201 12.76 15.78 -14.35
CA VAL A 201 11.56 16.45 -13.83
C VAL A 201 11.80 17.93 -13.53
N CYS A 202 10.88 18.78 -13.96
CA CYS A 202 10.86 20.19 -13.60
C CYS A 202 9.55 20.59 -12.89
N GLU A 203 9.52 21.80 -12.31
CA GLU A 203 8.32 22.30 -11.62
C GLU A 203 7.10 22.37 -12.55
N LEU A 204 7.30 22.66 -13.84
CA LEU A 204 6.21 22.73 -14.80
C LEU A 204 5.56 21.35 -15.04
N ASP A 205 6.35 20.28 -15.08
CA ASP A 205 5.83 18.92 -15.31
C ASP A 205 4.86 18.51 -14.18
N ILE A 206 5.20 18.86 -12.93
CA ILE A 206 4.34 18.63 -11.76
C ILE A 206 3.08 19.51 -11.80
N ILE A 207 3.16 20.73 -12.35
CA ILE A 207 2.00 21.62 -12.49
C ILE A 207 1.03 21.10 -13.57
N PHE A 208 1.57 20.67 -14.71
CA PHE A 208 0.76 20.22 -15.84
C PHE A 208 0.20 18.81 -15.64
N ASN A 209 0.96 17.93 -14.96
CA ASN A 209 0.59 16.54 -14.72
C ASN A 209 0.48 16.26 -13.20
N PHE A 210 -0.30 17.08 -12.49
CA PHE A 210 -0.39 16.98 -11.03
C PHE A 210 -1.04 15.67 -10.59
N GLU A 211 -2.00 15.16 -11.37
CA GLU A 211 -2.65 13.86 -11.18
C GLU A 211 -1.64 12.71 -11.21
N LYS A 212 -0.72 12.69 -12.18
CA LYS A 212 0.35 11.69 -12.24
C LYS A 212 1.27 11.78 -11.03
N ALA A 213 1.60 12.99 -10.56
CA ALA A 213 2.37 13.16 -9.34
C ALA A 213 1.65 12.59 -8.10
N TYR A 214 0.32 12.75 -7.98
CA TYR A 214 -0.46 12.10 -6.92
C TYR A 214 -0.47 10.57 -7.04
N PHE A 215 -0.59 10.03 -8.25
CA PHE A 215 -0.54 8.57 -8.45
C PHE A 215 0.82 7.98 -8.07
N ILE A 216 1.91 8.62 -8.48
CA ILE A 216 3.28 8.21 -8.09
C ILE A 216 3.43 8.27 -6.55
N LEU A 217 2.88 9.30 -5.92
CA LEU A 217 2.94 9.44 -4.47
C LEU A 217 2.14 8.34 -3.77
N ASP A 218 0.97 7.99 -4.29
CA ASP A 218 0.07 7.01 -3.69
C ASP A 218 0.58 5.57 -3.85
N GLU A 219 1.29 5.27 -4.94
CA GLU A 219 1.99 3.99 -5.11
C GLU A 219 3.19 3.87 -4.16
N PHE A 220 3.80 5.00 -3.78
CA PHE A 220 4.97 5.04 -2.90
C PHE A 220 4.59 5.05 -1.41
N ILE A 221 3.60 5.84 -1.02
CA ILE A 221 3.21 6.08 0.37
C ILE A 221 1.71 5.94 0.52
N LEU A 222 1.29 5.04 1.42
CA LEU A 222 -0.12 4.79 1.72
C LEU A 222 -0.37 4.92 3.22
N GLY A 223 -1.43 5.64 3.59
CA GLY A 223 -1.80 5.81 5.00
C GLY A 223 -0.80 6.57 5.88
N GLY A 224 0.22 7.19 5.26
CA GLY A 224 1.32 7.85 5.97
C GLY A 224 2.53 6.95 6.22
N GLU A 225 2.54 5.74 5.66
CA GLU A 225 3.63 4.77 5.75
C GLU A 225 4.18 4.44 4.36
N ILE A 226 5.44 4.00 4.30
CA ILE A 226 6.08 3.61 3.05
C ILE A 226 5.50 2.26 2.62
N GLN A 227 4.88 2.21 1.44
CA GLN A 227 4.37 0.97 0.85
C GLN A 227 5.46 0.27 0.05
N GLU A 228 6.09 0.99 -0.89
CA GLU A 228 7.04 0.42 -1.83
C GLU A 228 8.46 0.93 -1.56
N THR A 229 9.39 0.01 -1.33
CA THR A 229 10.80 0.34 -1.04
C THR A 229 11.68 0.24 -2.28
N SER A 230 11.25 -0.47 -3.32
CA SER A 230 11.98 -0.67 -4.56
C SER A 230 11.61 0.34 -5.64
N LYS A 231 12.60 1.13 -6.08
CA LYS A 231 12.43 2.07 -7.21
C LYS A 231 11.99 1.40 -8.51
N LYS A 232 12.40 0.14 -8.74
CA LYS A 232 12.06 -0.59 -9.97
C LYS A 232 10.61 -1.09 -9.93
N SER A 233 10.16 -1.54 -8.76
CA SER A 233 8.80 -2.01 -8.54
C SER A 233 7.80 -0.87 -8.68
N ALA A 234 8.05 0.26 -8.00
CA ALA A 234 7.19 1.44 -8.07
C ALA A 234 6.99 1.96 -9.49
N VAL A 235 8.08 2.19 -10.25
CA VAL A 235 7.97 2.71 -11.62
C VAL A 235 7.24 1.75 -12.54
N LYS A 236 7.49 0.43 -12.40
CA LYS A 236 6.76 -0.57 -13.19
C LYS A 236 5.27 -0.57 -12.86
N ALA A 237 4.90 -0.49 -11.59
CA ALA A 237 3.49 -0.42 -11.17
C ALA A 237 2.79 0.83 -11.72
N ILE A 238 3.50 1.96 -11.79
CA ILE A 238 2.99 3.19 -12.40
C ILE A 238 2.81 3.03 -13.91
N GLU A 239 3.80 2.47 -14.62
CA GLU A 239 3.72 2.18 -16.07
C GLU A 239 2.57 1.21 -16.39
N ASP A 240 2.43 0.13 -15.61
CA ASP A 240 1.35 -0.86 -15.76
C ASP A 240 -0.02 -0.21 -15.51
N SER A 241 -0.11 0.71 -14.54
CA SER A 241 -1.34 1.46 -14.25
C SER A 241 -1.71 2.46 -15.35
N ASP A 242 -0.73 3.13 -15.93
CA ASP A 242 -0.94 4.04 -17.07
C ASP A 242 -1.45 3.28 -18.30
N MET A 243 -0.86 2.14 -18.61
CA MET A 243 -1.30 1.26 -19.71
C MET A 243 -2.75 0.79 -19.52
N LEU A 244 -3.14 0.44 -18.29
CA LEU A 244 -4.51 0.05 -17.97
C LEU A 244 -5.49 1.23 -18.11
N GLN A 245 -5.07 2.44 -17.71
CA GLN A 245 -5.90 3.63 -17.81
C GLN A 245 -6.18 3.97 -19.28
N GLU A 246 -5.16 3.97 -20.14
CA GLU A 246 -5.30 4.21 -21.59
C GLU A 246 -6.22 3.17 -22.25
N THR A 247 -6.03 1.89 -21.90
CA THR A 247 -6.86 0.80 -22.40
C THR A 247 -8.32 1.00 -22.01
N MET A 248 -8.60 1.34 -20.74
CA MET A 248 -9.96 1.59 -20.25
C MET A 248 -10.63 2.75 -20.99
N GLU A 249 -9.91 3.85 -21.22
CA GLU A 249 -10.42 5.00 -21.97
C GLU A 249 -10.76 4.64 -23.42
N GLU A 250 -9.97 3.78 -24.07
CA GLU A 250 -10.29 3.26 -25.41
C GLU A 250 -11.57 2.40 -25.40
N TYR A 251 -11.74 1.51 -24.41
CA TYR A 251 -12.93 0.67 -24.29
C TYR A 251 -14.19 1.48 -24.01
N MET A 252 -14.12 2.50 -23.16
CA MET A 252 -15.27 3.35 -22.81
C MET A 252 -15.68 4.29 -23.96
N ASN A 253 -14.76 4.62 -24.86
CA ASN A 253 -15.02 5.48 -26.02
C ASN A 253 -15.48 4.70 -27.27
N LYS A 254 -15.54 3.37 -27.23
CA LYS A 254 -16.14 2.60 -28.34
C LYS A 254 -17.66 2.78 -28.30
N PRO A 255 -18.29 3.23 -29.41
CA PRO A 255 -19.74 3.35 -29.46
C PRO A 255 -20.36 1.97 -29.25
N ALA A 256 -21.29 1.87 -28.29
CA ALA A 256 -22.15 0.70 -28.16
C ALA A 256 -23.04 0.63 -29.42
N PHE A 257 -22.75 -0.33 -30.29
CA PHE A 257 -23.57 -0.63 -31.47
C PHE A 257 -24.85 -1.35 -31.08
#